data_AF-A0A0B7C0D9-F1
#
_entry.id   AF-A0A0B7C0D9-F1
#
_cell.length_a   1.000
_cell.length_b   1.000
_cell.length_c   1.000
_cell.angle_alpha   90.00
_cell.angle_beta   90.00
_cell.angle_gamma   90.00
#
_symmetry.space_group_name_H-M   'P 1'
#
loop_
_entity.id
_entity.type
_entity.pdbx_description
1 polymer ?
#
loop_
_entity_poly.entity_id
_entity_poly.type
_entity_poly.pdbx_seq_one_letter_code
_entity_poly.pdbx_strand_id
1 'polypeptide(L)'
;EISKTSGIMQFAFVPVVDGILLRQSPAQLLRMGNFKKIPLLLGSNDNEGTFFIIYTDSRFKSTSNVTDHLYGLYMKDRMFKYYPYYPFSLNDFGKEAVMFHYR
;
A
#
# COMPACT_ATOMS: atom_id res chain seq x y z
N GLU A 1 5.06 15.88 17.89
CA GLU A 1 4.98 15.82 16.41
C GLU A 1 4.03 14.68 16.03
N ILE A 2 3.14 14.88 15.04
CA ILE A 2 2.32 13.79 14.51
C ILE A 2 3.22 12.97 13.60
N SER A 3 3.53 11.72 13.98
CA SER A 3 4.30 10.80 13.14
C SER A 3 3.61 10.67 11.79
N LYS A 4 4.25 11.04 10.67
CA LYS A 4 3.65 10.89 9.33
C LYS A 4 3.71 9.45 8.81
N THR A 5 4.38 8.56 9.54
CA THR A 5 4.56 7.15 9.20
C THR A 5 4.17 6.26 10.39
N SER A 6 3.48 5.15 10.14
CA SER A 6 3.14 4.17 11.20
C SER A 6 3.13 2.72 10.72
N GLY A 7 3.55 2.46 9.48
CA GLY A 7 3.46 1.14 8.86
C GLY A 7 4.75 0.74 8.13
N ILE A 8 4.93 -0.57 7.97
CA ILE A 8 6.06 -1.21 7.27
C ILE A 8 6.18 -0.85 5.77
N MET A 9 5.12 -0.29 5.18
CA MET A 9 5.11 0.22 3.79
C MET A 9 5.03 1.77 3.73
N GLN A 10 5.21 2.45 4.87
CA GLN A 10 5.20 3.92 4.93
C GLN A 10 6.60 4.45 5.22
N PHE A 11 7.16 5.16 4.24
CA PHE A 11 8.51 5.68 4.30
C PHE A 11 8.50 7.17 4.64
N ALA A 12 9.50 7.62 5.41
CA ALA A 12 9.60 9.02 5.84
C ALA A 12 9.87 9.99 4.67
N PHE A 13 10.49 9.48 3.60
CA PHE A 13 10.85 10.25 2.41
C PHE A 13 10.20 9.60 1.19
N VAL A 14 9.20 10.29 0.64
CA VAL A 14 8.45 9.89 -0.55
C VAL A 14 8.24 11.11 -1.46
N PRO A 15 7.90 10.93 -2.75
CA PRO A 15 7.54 12.07 -3.59
C PRO A 15 6.40 12.89 -2.99
N VAL A 16 6.52 14.22 -3.04
CA VAL A 16 5.51 15.17 -2.55
C VAL A 16 5.04 16.07 -3.67
N VAL A 17 3.81 16.58 -3.57
CA VAL A 17 3.31 17.61 -4.49
C VAL A 17 3.98 18.94 -4.12
N ASP A 18 4.99 19.32 -4.90
CA ASP A 18 5.88 20.46 -4.64
C ASP A 18 5.56 21.69 -5.52
N GLY A 19 4.69 21.54 -6.51
CA GLY A 19 4.40 22.61 -7.48
C GLY A 19 5.44 22.79 -8.58
N ILE A 20 6.56 22.05 -8.54
CA ILE A 20 7.69 22.15 -9.47
C ILE A 20 7.81 20.84 -10.28
N LEU A 21 8.24 19.75 -9.65
CA LEU A 21 8.35 18.43 -10.27
C LEU A 21 6.97 17.76 -10.34
N LEU A 22 6.32 17.61 -9.18
CA LEU A 22 4.97 17.09 -9.06
C LEU A 22 4.03 18.27 -8.78
N ARG A 23 3.52 18.85 -9.86
CA ARG A 23 2.66 20.03 -9.80
C ARG A 23 1.28 19.75 -9.17
N GLN A 24 0.82 18.50 -9.26
CA GLN A 24 -0.48 18.03 -8.76
C GLN A 24 -0.35 16.55 -8.35
N SER A 25 -1.34 16.04 -7.60
CA SER A 25 -1.36 14.61 -7.26
C SER A 25 -1.50 13.72 -8.51
N PRO A 26 -0.92 12.52 -8.54
CA PRO A 26 -1.07 11.59 -9.66
C PRO A 26 -2.53 11.30 -10.03
N ALA A 27 -3.43 11.20 -9.04
CA ALA A 27 -4.84 10.98 -9.27
C ALA A 27 -5.53 12.15 -10.01
N GLN A 28 -5.12 13.40 -9.74
CA GLN A 28 -5.62 14.57 -10.48
C GLN A 28 -5.06 14.59 -11.91
N LEU A 29 -3.76 14.35 -12.08
CA LEU A 29 -3.13 14.29 -13.40
C LEU A 29 -3.80 13.24 -14.29
N LEU A 30 -4.13 12.07 -13.72
CA LEU A 30 -4.84 11.00 -14.43
C LEU A 30 -6.25 11.45 -14.85
N ARG A 31 -7.06 12.02 -13.93
CA ARG A 31 -8.43 12.49 -14.24
C ARG A 31 -8.45 13.61 -15.29
N MET A 32 -7.48 14.51 -15.25
CA MET A 32 -7.37 15.61 -16.21
C MET A 32 -6.76 15.17 -17.55
N GLY A 33 -6.26 13.94 -17.65
CA GLY A 33 -5.49 13.49 -18.80
C GLY A 33 -4.15 14.22 -18.96
N ASN A 34 -3.66 14.91 -17.93
CA ASN A 34 -2.45 15.72 -17.97
C ASN A 34 -1.20 14.88 -17.66
N PHE A 35 -0.86 14.01 -18.60
CA PHE A 35 0.32 13.15 -18.56
C PHE A 35 0.75 12.81 -19.99
N LYS A 36 2.01 12.44 -20.18
CA LYS A 36 2.56 12.07 -21.48
C LYS A 36 1.79 10.88 -22.08
N LYS A 37 1.32 11.02 -23.32
CA LYS A 37 0.59 9.96 -24.05
C LYS A 37 1.57 9.11 -24.85
N ILE A 38 1.86 7.91 -24.37
CA ILE A 38 2.75 6.94 -25.03
C ILE A 38 2.26 5.51 -24.77
N PRO A 39 2.61 4.55 -25.63
CA PRO A 39 2.46 3.13 -25.31
C PRO A 39 3.20 2.81 -24.01
N LEU A 40 2.55 2.04 -23.14
CA LEU A 40 3.07 1.69 -21.82
C LEU A 40 2.76 0.21 -21.56
N LEU A 41 3.79 -0.57 -21.24
CA LEU A 41 3.67 -1.95 -20.81
C LEU A 41 3.87 -2.00 -19.29
N LEU A 42 2.85 -2.46 -18.56
CA LEU A 42 2.83 -2.57 -17.10
C LEU A 42 2.38 -3.96 -16.69
N GLY A 43 2.71 -4.36 -15.47
CA GLY A 43 2.25 -5.59 -14.83
C GLY A 43 2.52 -5.58 -13.33
N SER A 44 2.04 -6.61 -12.65
CA SER A 44 2.24 -6.89 -11.23
C SER A 44 2.76 -8.31 -11.06
N ASN A 45 3.32 -8.60 -9.89
CA ASN A 45 3.70 -9.97 -9.51
C ASN A 45 2.61 -10.61 -8.63
N ASP A 46 2.51 -11.93 -8.64
CA ASP A 46 1.49 -12.65 -7.84
C ASP A 46 1.61 -12.38 -6.32
N ASN A 47 2.82 -12.11 -5.81
CA ASN A 47 3.13 -12.14 -4.38
C ASN A 47 3.89 -10.89 -3.85
N GLU A 48 3.53 -9.68 -4.30
CA GLU A 48 4.23 -8.41 -3.97
C GLU A 48 4.34 -8.09 -2.47
N GLY A 49 3.32 -8.45 -1.69
CA GLY A 49 3.28 -8.13 -0.25
C GLY A 49 4.19 -9.01 0.62
N THR A 50 4.61 -10.17 0.13
CA THR A 50 5.29 -11.20 0.94
C THR A 50 6.57 -10.70 1.57
N PHE A 51 7.37 -9.92 0.83
CA PHE A 51 8.60 -9.34 1.34
C PHE A 51 8.38 -8.40 2.54
N PHE A 52 7.27 -7.68 2.57
CA PHE A 52 6.99 -6.74 3.63
C PHE A 52 6.42 -7.45 4.88
N ILE A 53 5.59 -8.48 4.68
CA ILE A 53 4.91 -9.22 5.75
C ILE A 53 5.90 -9.87 6.72
N ILE A 54 7.04 -10.39 6.24
CA ILE A 54 8.06 -11.01 7.11
C ILE A 54 8.64 -10.04 8.16
N TYR A 55 8.52 -8.72 7.96
CA TYR A 55 8.95 -7.71 8.93
C TYR A 55 7.86 -7.32 9.93
N THR A 56 6.63 -7.81 9.78
CA THR A 56 5.51 -7.48 10.67
C THR A 56 5.41 -8.40 11.88
N ASP A 57 5.79 -9.68 11.71
CA ASP A 57 5.72 -10.71 12.75
C ASP A 57 6.70 -11.84 12.44
N SER A 58 7.36 -12.36 13.47
CA SER A 58 8.36 -13.44 13.33
C SER A 58 7.77 -14.76 12.82
N ARG A 59 6.46 -15.00 12.99
CA ARG A 59 5.79 -16.21 12.48
C ARG A 59 5.84 -16.32 10.97
N PHE A 60 5.88 -15.19 10.25
CA PHE A 60 6.04 -15.18 8.80
C PHE A 60 7.48 -15.46 8.33
N LYS A 61 8.47 -15.45 9.25
CA LYS A 61 9.86 -15.81 8.94
C LYS A 61 10.14 -17.31 9.09
N SER A 62 9.23 -18.03 9.75
CA SER A 62 9.39 -19.45 10.06
C SER A 62 8.51 -20.29 9.14
N THR A 63 8.77 -21.61 9.06
CA THR A 63 7.89 -22.61 8.42
C THR A 63 6.59 -22.85 9.20
N SER A 64 6.20 -21.93 10.08
CA SER A 64 4.97 -22.03 10.85
C SER A 64 3.77 -21.96 9.90
N ASN A 65 2.77 -22.82 10.09
CA ASN A 65 1.51 -22.71 9.35
C ASN A 65 0.85 -21.37 9.70
N VAL A 66 0.85 -20.45 8.76
CA VAL A 66 0.09 -19.21 8.83
C VAL A 66 -1.33 -19.51 8.35
N THR A 67 -2.33 -19.31 9.22
CA THR A 67 -3.74 -19.44 8.83
C THR A 67 -4.18 -18.22 8.00
N ASP A 68 -5.11 -18.41 7.07
CA ASP A 68 -5.74 -17.33 6.29
C ASP A 68 -6.30 -16.20 7.17
N HIS A 69 -6.87 -16.56 8.32
CA HIS A 69 -7.38 -15.59 9.30
C HIS A 69 -6.27 -14.66 9.81
N LEU A 70 -5.13 -15.25 10.22
CA LEU A 70 -3.97 -14.50 10.68
C LEU A 70 -3.44 -13.60 9.56
N TYR A 71 -3.22 -14.15 8.36
CA TYR A 71 -2.78 -13.36 7.20
C TYR A 71 -3.71 -12.18 6.92
N GLY A 72 -5.03 -12.41 6.93
CA GLY A 72 -6.03 -11.37 6.73
C GLY A 72 -5.98 -10.27 7.79
N LEU A 73 -5.78 -10.60 9.07
CA LEU A 73 -5.60 -9.61 10.13
C LEU A 73 -4.36 -8.73 9.90
N TYR A 74 -3.21 -9.33 9.54
CA TYR A 74 -2.00 -8.55 9.25
C TYR A 74 -2.15 -7.66 8.02
N MET A 75 -2.76 -8.18 6.96
CA MET A 75 -3.03 -7.41 5.75
C MET A 75 -3.95 -6.21 6.04
N LYS A 76 -5.11 -6.43 6.67
CA LYS A 76 -6.10 -5.36 6.91
C LYS A 76 -5.66 -4.37 7.98
N ASP A 77 -5.12 -4.83 9.10
CA ASP A 77 -4.93 -4.02 10.30
C ASP A 77 -3.49 -3.55 10.52
N ARG A 78 -2.54 -4.05 9.72
CA ARG A 78 -1.13 -3.60 9.79
C ARG A 78 -0.66 -3.04 8.45
N MET A 79 -0.80 -3.79 7.36
CA MET A 79 -0.26 -3.38 6.07
C MET A 79 -1.07 -2.25 5.44
N PHE A 80 -2.38 -2.46 5.27
CA PHE A 80 -3.26 -1.55 4.53
C PHE A 80 -4.12 -0.67 5.42
N LYS A 81 -3.95 -0.74 6.76
CA LYS A 81 -4.77 0.00 7.73
C LYS A 81 -4.89 1.49 7.40
N TYR A 82 -3.80 2.11 6.98
CA TYR A 82 -3.71 3.53 6.67
C TYR A 82 -3.45 3.80 5.19
N TYR A 83 -3.82 2.87 4.31
CA TYR A 83 -3.67 3.08 2.89
C TYR A 83 -4.70 4.13 2.39
N PRO A 84 -4.32 5.09 1.53
CA PRO A 84 -2.98 5.28 0.96
C PRO A 84 -2.05 6.18 1.80
N TYR A 85 -2.56 6.86 2.82
CA TYR A 85 -1.76 7.76 3.66
C TYR A 85 -2.25 7.82 5.12
N TYR A 86 -1.32 7.68 6.06
CA TYR A 86 -1.56 7.94 7.48
C TYR A 86 -1.91 9.43 7.70
N PRO A 87 -2.78 9.78 8.68
CA PRO A 87 -3.44 8.93 9.67
C PRO A 87 -4.80 8.35 9.25
N PHE A 88 -5.19 8.50 7.99
CA PHE A 88 -6.54 8.13 7.55
C PHE A 88 -6.64 6.62 7.39
N SER A 89 -7.55 6.00 8.14
CA SER A 89 -7.74 4.56 8.05
C SER A 89 -8.57 4.19 6.83
N LEU A 90 -8.15 3.14 6.13
CA LEU A 90 -8.93 2.54 5.05
C LEU A 90 -10.25 2.01 5.61
N ASN A 91 -11.36 2.33 4.95
CA ASN A 91 -12.67 1.82 5.35
C ASN A 91 -12.82 0.32 5.04
N ASP A 92 -13.87 -0.30 5.56
CA ASP A 92 -14.07 -1.75 5.43
C ASP A 92 -14.22 -2.19 3.98
N PHE A 93 -14.90 -1.40 3.16
CA PHE A 93 -15.01 -1.66 1.71
C PHE A 93 -13.63 -1.76 1.05
N GLY A 94 -12.73 -0.81 1.33
CA GLY A 94 -11.37 -0.82 0.81
C GLY A 94 -10.56 -2.00 1.33
N LYS A 95 -10.71 -2.35 2.61
CA LYS A 95 -10.05 -3.52 3.21
C LYS A 95 -10.49 -4.82 2.54
N GLU A 96 -11.79 -4.99 2.28
CA GLU A 96 -12.29 -6.17 1.56
C GLU A 96 -11.82 -6.21 0.10
N ALA A 97 -11.80 -5.06 -0.59
CA ALA A 97 -11.30 -4.98 -1.96
C ALA A 97 -9.82 -5.39 -2.07
N VAL A 98 -8.98 -4.92 -1.14
CA VAL A 98 -7.57 -5.34 -1.05
C VAL A 98 -7.48 -6.85 -0.81
N MET A 99 -8.24 -7.39 0.14
CA MET A 99 -8.20 -8.82 0.41
C MET A 99 -8.73 -9.67 -0.75
N PHE A 100 -9.70 -9.18 -1.52
CA PHE A 100 -10.16 -9.88 -2.71
C PHE A 100 -9.04 -10.03 -3.75
N HIS A 101 -8.18 -9.02 -3.88
CA HIS A 101 -7.06 -9.06 -4.83
C HIS A 101 -5.90 -9.95 -4.37
N TYR A 102 -5.60 -9.97 -3.06
CA TYR A 102 -4.49 -10.74 -2.47
C TYR A 102 -4.91 -12.07 -1.83
N ARG A 103 -6.05 -12.63 -2.24
CA ARG A 103 -6.60 -13.91 -1.77
C ARG A 103 -6.08 -15.09 -2.56
#